data_AF-A0A9D8AT14-F1
#
_entry.id   AF-A0A9D8AT14-F1
#
_cell.length_a   1.000
_cell.length_b   1.000
_cell.length_c   1.000
_cell.angle_alpha   90.00
_cell.angle_beta   90.00
_cell.angle_gamma   90.00
#
_symmetry.space_group_name_H-M   'P 1'
#
loop_
_entity.id
_entity.type
_entity.pdbx_description
1 polymer ?
#
loop_
_entity_poly.entity_id
_entity_poly.type
_entity_poly.pdbx_seq_one_letter_code
_entity_poly.pdbx_strand_id
1 'polypeptide(L)'
;MRRAIFLWIPIALLLLGAVALALGTSYGLSWWTVDGGGGTSRGEGFAVSGTAGQPDAGLSMNGAGYALSGGFWLGGEAKHQVFLPLVLRPAP
;
A
#
# COMPACT_ATOMS: atom_id res chain seq x y z
N MET A 1 -52.43 -32.62 5.49
CA MET A 1 -51.30 -32.00 6.22
C MET A 1 -49.98 -32.78 6.04
N ARG A 2 -49.90 -34.08 6.37
CA ARG A 2 -48.66 -34.88 6.24
C ARG A 2 -48.05 -34.99 4.82
N ARG A 3 -48.89 -35.04 3.78
CA ARG A 3 -48.44 -35.13 2.37
C ARG A 3 -47.79 -33.86 1.83
N ALA A 4 -48.23 -32.70 2.30
CA ALA A 4 -47.66 -31.42 1.90
C ALA A 4 -46.23 -31.24 2.45
N ILE A 5 -45.96 -31.76 3.66
CA ILE A 5 -44.65 -31.68 4.31
C ILE A 5 -43.55 -32.32 3.45
N PHE A 6 -43.85 -33.45 2.79
CA PHE A 6 -42.90 -34.11 1.89
C PHE A 6 -42.56 -33.31 0.62
N LEU A 7 -43.42 -32.36 0.22
CA LEU A 7 -43.15 -31.46 -0.91
C LEU A 7 -42.43 -30.18 -0.46
N TRP A 8 -42.67 -29.71 0.77
CA TRP A 8 -42.03 -28.51 1.30
C TRP A 8 -40.58 -28.74 1.72
N ILE A 9 -40.22 -29.94 2.21
CA ILE A 9 -38.84 -30.29 2.59
C ILE A 9 -37.84 -30.13 1.42
N PRO A 10 -38.06 -30.70 0.22
CA PRO A 10 -37.12 -30.54 -0.89
C PRO A 10 -37.05 -29.10 -1.39
N ILE A 11 -38.18 -28.37 -1.38
CA ILE A 11 -38.20 -26.95 -1.74
C ILE A 11 -37.37 -26.12 -0.74
N ALA A 12 -37.53 -26.37 0.56
CA ALA A 12 -36.77 -25.68 1.59
C ALA A 12 -35.26 -25.97 1.49
N LEU A 13 -34.90 -27.23 1.20
CA LEU A 13 -33.50 -27.62 0.96
C LEU A 13 -32.92 -26.98 -0.30
N LEU A 14 -33.70 -26.88 -1.38
CA LEU A 14 -33.30 -26.21 -2.61
C LEU A 14 -33.06 -24.71 -2.39
N LEU A 15 -33.96 -24.06 -1.65
CA LEU A 15 -33.83 -22.65 -1.29
C LEU A 15 -32.63 -22.40 -0.37
N LEU A 16 -32.39 -23.28 0.59
CA LEU A 16 -31.23 -23.20 1.48
C LEU A 16 -29.91 -23.36 0.72
N GLY A 17 -29.85 -24.31 -0.22
CA GLY A 17 -28.69 -24.50 -1.09
C GLY A 17 -28.42 -23.29 -2.00
N ALA A 18 -29.47 -22.67 -2.54
CA ALA A 18 -29.35 -21.47 -3.35
C ALA A 18 -28.80 -20.27 -2.55
N VAL A 19 -29.25 -20.10 -1.31
CA VAL A 19 -28.74 -19.05 -0.40
C VAL A 19 -27.25 -19.28 -0.09
N ALA A 20 -26.86 -20.53 0.21
CA ALA A 20 -25.47 -20.86 0.51
C ALA A 20 -24.50 -20.59 -0.67
N LEU A 21 -24.95 -20.82 -1.90
CA LEU A 21 -24.18 -20.53 -3.12
C LEU A 21 -24.10 -19.02 -3.43
N ALA A 22 -25.09 -18.23 -3.01
CA ALA A 22 -25.11 -16.78 -3.20
C ALA A 22 -24.23 -16.01 -2.20
N LEU A 23 -23.85 -16.65 -1.09
CA LEU A 23 -22.87 -16.13 -0.12
C LEU A 23 -21.44 -16.28 -0.68
N GLY A 24 -21.15 -15.58 -1.78
CA GLY A 24 -19.83 -15.59 -2.42
C GLY A 24 -18.72 -15.31 -1.41
N THR A 25 -17.83 -16.28 -1.20
CA THR A 25 -16.70 -16.21 -0.28
C THR A 25 -15.54 -15.36 -0.82
N SER A 26 -15.59 -15.03 -2.11
CA SER A 26 -14.57 -14.25 -2.80
C SER A 26 -15.02 -12.80 -2.93
N TYR A 27 -15.03 -12.07 -1.82
CA TYR A 27 -14.91 -10.60 -1.86
C TYR A 27 -13.47 -10.26 -2.26
N GLY A 28 -13.10 -10.63 -3.49
CA GLY A 28 -11.80 -10.35 -4.06
C GLY A 28 -11.76 -8.90 -4.49
N LEU A 29 -11.59 -7.99 -3.53
CA LEU A 29 -11.18 -6.63 -3.83
C LEU A 29 -9.74 -6.71 -4.32
N SER A 30 -9.57 -6.84 -5.64
CA SER A 30 -8.26 -6.68 -6.27
C SER A 30 -7.80 -5.25 -6.01
N TRP A 31 -6.90 -5.10 -5.04
CA TRP A 31 -6.25 -3.85 -4.70
C TRP A 31 -4.92 -3.76 -5.44
N TRP A 32 -4.65 -2.59 -6.00
CA TRP A 32 -3.41 -2.26 -6.69
C TRP A 32 -3.19 -0.75 -6.57
N THR A 33 -1.92 -0.37 -6.55
CA THR A 33 -1.45 1.02 -6.63
C THR A 33 -0.90 1.26 -8.03
N VAL A 34 -1.12 2.47 -8.55
CA VAL A 34 -0.32 2.95 -9.68
C VAL A 34 0.95 3.55 -9.09
N ASP A 35 2.04 2.81 -9.18
CA ASP A 35 3.34 3.27 -8.73
C ASP A 35 4.23 3.55 -9.95
N GLY A 36 4.92 4.69 -9.95
CA GLY A 36 5.87 5.03 -11.02
C GLY A 36 5.37 6.01 -12.08
N GLY A 37 4.25 6.70 -11.85
CA GLY A 37 3.88 7.86 -12.65
C GLY A 37 4.75 9.07 -12.30
N GLY A 38 5.29 9.78 -13.29
CA GLY A 38 6.05 11.01 -13.07
C GLY A 38 6.78 11.52 -14.31
N GLY A 39 7.29 12.74 -14.25
CA GLY A 39 8.00 13.35 -15.37
C GLY A 39 8.34 14.81 -15.14
N THR A 40 9.10 15.38 -16.07
CA THR A 40 9.44 16.81 -16.07
C THR A 40 8.82 17.48 -17.28
N SER A 41 7.92 18.42 -17.02
CA SER A 41 7.42 19.37 -18.01
C SER A 41 8.33 20.58 -18.05
N ARG A 42 8.68 21.07 -19.24
CA ARG A 42 9.55 22.24 -19.43
C ARG A 42 8.84 23.32 -20.25
N GLY A 43 9.02 24.57 -19.84
CA GLY A 43 8.60 25.78 -20.57
C GLY A 43 9.75 26.80 -20.60
N GLU A 44 9.52 27.99 -21.15
CA GLU A 44 10.55 29.03 -21.13
C GLU A 44 10.84 29.49 -19.70
N GLY A 45 12.08 29.23 -19.24
CA GLY A 45 12.58 29.66 -17.94
C GLY A 45 12.16 28.80 -16.74
N PHE A 46 11.33 27.76 -16.93
CA PHE A 46 10.91 26.89 -15.83
C PHE A 46 10.80 25.42 -16.20
N ALA A 47 11.04 24.56 -15.21
CA ALA A 47 10.83 23.13 -15.29
C ALA A 47 10.02 22.68 -14.07
N VAL A 48 8.98 21.90 -14.31
CA VAL A 48 8.12 21.31 -13.27
C VAL A 48 8.30 19.81 -13.31
N SER A 49 8.80 19.24 -12.22
CA SER A 49 8.92 17.79 -12.03
C SER A 49 7.90 17.33 -10.99
N GLY A 50 7.21 16.24 -11.28
CA GLY A 50 6.22 15.67 -10.35
C GLY A 50 6.04 14.17 -10.54
N THR A 51 5.33 13.55 -9.60
CA THR A 51 4.98 12.13 -9.59
C THR A 51 3.52 11.91 -9.24
N ALA A 52 2.91 10.88 -9.82
CA ALA A 52 1.53 10.46 -9.57
C ALA A 52 1.53 9.08 -8.90
N GLY A 53 0.76 8.94 -7.82
CA GLY A 53 0.65 7.72 -7.01
C GLY A 53 1.83 7.55 -6.05
N GLN A 54 1.63 7.89 -4.77
CA GLN A 54 2.64 7.75 -3.71
C GLN A 54 2.05 7.47 -2.30
N PRO A 55 1.21 6.44 -2.10
CA PRO A 55 0.85 6.05 -0.74
C PRO A 55 2.05 5.46 0.04
N ASP A 56 3.01 4.80 -0.64
CA ASP A 56 4.19 4.16 -0.03
C ASP A 56 5.48 5.00 -0.08
N ALA A 57 5.43 6.25 -0.57
CA ALA A 57 6.60 7.12 -0.56
C ALA A 57 6.79 7.72 0.85
N GLY A 58 7.62 7.07 1.66
CA GLY A 58 7.96 7.50 3.00
C GLY A 58 9.45 7.79 3.14
N LEU A 59 9.79 8.84 3.89
CA LEU A 59 11.17 9.27 4.10
C LEU A 59 12.03 8.20 4.80
N SER A 60 11.42 7.32 5.60
CA SER A 60 12.14 6.24 6.27
C SER A 60 11.17 5.28 6.96
N MET A 61 10.99 4.09 6.41
CA MET A 61 10.39 2.95 7.13
C MET A 61 11.51 2.28 7.92
N ASN A 62 11.40 2.27 9.25
CA ASN A 62 12.43 1.73 10.14
C ASN A 62 11.94 0.44 10.81
N GLY A 63 12.79 -0.59 10.83
CA GLY A 63 12.49 -1.85 11.51
C GLY A 63 13.72 -2.76 11.61
N ALA A 64 13.89 -3.41 12.75
CA ALA A 64 14.98 -4.39 13.00
C ALA A 64 16.40 -3.91 12.65
N GLY A 65 16.69 -2.60 12.80
CA GLY A 65 17.99 -2.02 12.47
C GLY A 65 18.19 -1.67 10.99
N TYR A 66 17.17 -1.87 10.16
CA TYR A 66 17.16 -1.49 8.75
C TYR A 66 16.26 -0.27 8.52
N ALA A 67 16.66 0.56 7.58
CA ALA A 67 15.89 1.67 7.07
C ALA A 67 15.60 1.43 5.59
N LEU A 68 14.33 1.50 5.20
CA LEU A 68 13.88 1.45 3.82
C LEU A 68 13.29 2.80 3.45
N SER A 69 13.84 3.41 2.41
CA SER A 69 13.28 4.61 1.79
C SER A 69 12.69 4.20 0.45
N GLY A 70 11.39 4.41 0.28
CA GLY A 70 10.65 4.11 -0.94
C GLY A 70 10.17 5.39 -1.63
N GLY A 71 9.91 5.32 -2.93
CA GLY A 71 9.38 6.43 -3.72
C GLY A 71 10.16 6.68 -5.02
N PHE A 72 9.48 7.28 -5.99
CA PHE A 72 10.04 7.62 -7.31
C PHE A 72 11.12 8.70 -7.23
N TRP A 73 10.85 9.76 -6.47
CA TRP A 73 11.90 10.66 -6.00
C TRP A 73 12.39 10.03 -4.70
N LEU A 74 13.63 9.55 -4.68
CA LEU A 74 14.28 9.05 -3.47
C LEU A 74 14.38 10.21 -2.46
N GLY A 75 13.29 10.44 -1.73
CA GLY A 75 13.15 11.56 -0.80
C GLY A 75 13.74 11.25 0.57
N GLY A 76 14.08 9.99 0.84
CA GLY A 76 14.67 9.58 2.10
C GLY A 76 16.10 10.10 2.22
N GLU A 77 16.26 11.25 2.86
CA GLU A 77 17.55 11.67 3.39
C GLU A 77 18.03 10.59 4.36
N ALA A 78 19.01 9.79 3.94
CA ALA A 78 19.70 8.89 4.85
C ALA A 78 20.35 9.76 5.93
N LYS A 79 19.81 9.70 7.15
CA LYS A 79 20.37 10.42 8.30
C LYS A 79 21.69 9.76 8.67
N HIS A 80 22.79 10.34 8.21
CA HIS A 80 24.13 9.91 8.59
C HIS A 80 24.53 10.58 9.89
N GLN A 81 25.02 9.81 10.85
CA GLN A 81 25.75 10.37 11.99
C GLN A 81 27.18 10.61 11.55
N VAL A 82 27.54 11.88 11.39
CA VAL A 82 28.90 12.29 11.03
C VAL A 82 29.69 12.51 12.32
N PHE A 83 30.70 11.68 12.55
CA PHE A 83 31.64 11.85 13.66
C PHE A 83 32.85 12.62 13.16
N LEU A 84 32.96 13.90 13.52
CA LEU A 84 34.17 14.69 13.26
C LEU A 84 35.20 14.47 14.38
N PRO A 85 36.50 14.33 14.04
CA PRO A 85 37.55 14.30 15.05
C PRO A 85 37.66 15.67 15.76
N LEU A 86 37.70 15.64 17.09
CA LEU A 86 37.96 16.83 17.91
C LEU A 86 39.47 17.15 17.89
N VAL A 87 39.84 18.26 17.26
CA VAL A 87 41.23 18.77 17.29
C VAL A 87 41.32 19.85 18.36
N LEU A 88 42.08 19.58 19.44
CA LEU A 88 42.35 20.54 20.51
C LEU A 88 43.68 21.24 20.26
N ARG A 89 43.71 22.56 20.38
CA ARG A 89 44.95 23.35 20.40
C ARG A 89 45.17 23.89 21.82
N PRO A 90 46.34 23.70 22.43
CA PRO A 90 46.66 24.30 23.73
C PRO A 90 46.64 25.83 23.66
N ALA A 91 46.21 26.47 24.76
CA ALA A 91 46.42 27.90 24.96
C ALA A 91 47.93 28.20 25.11
N PRO A 92 48.38 29.38 24.66
CA PRO A 92 49.80 29.77 24.70
C PRO A 92 50.37 29.81 26.12
#